data_AF-A0A1A2ZCZ7-F1
#
_entry.id   AF-A0A1A2ZCZ7-F1
#
_cell.length_a   1.000
_cell.length_b   1.000
_cell.length_c   1.000
_cell.angle_alpha   90.00
_cell.angle_beta   90.00
_cell.angle_gamma   90.00
#
_symmetry.space_group_name_H-M   'P 1'
#
loop_
_entity.id
_entity.type
_entity.pdbx_description
1 polymer ?
#
loop_
_entity_poly.entity_id
_entity_poly.type
_entity_poly.pdbx_seq_one_letter_code
_entity_poly.pdbx_strand_id
1 'polypeptide(L)' 'MTVASLSRNLYEFAVELRRLAYTMPGGHEDPLIHLSERMLCCAREQAAEQPQAPRDWLAE' A
#
# COMPACT_ATOMS: atom_id res chain seq x y z
N MET A 1 9.31 -2.42 12.80
CA MET A 1 8.66 -1.83 11.60
C MET A 1 7.42 -1.08 12.07
N THR A 2 7.26 0.19 11.71
CA THR A 2 6.04 0.94 12.03
C THR A 2 4.98 0.69 10.94
N VAL A 3 3.70 0.81 11.30
CA VAL A 3 2.57 0.64 10.36
C VAL A 3 2.69 1.58 9.16
N ALA A 4 3.19 2.81 9.38
CA ALA A 4 3.46 3.78 8.33
C ALA A 4 4.56 3.35 7.34
N SER A 5 5.56 2.57 7.78
CA SER A 5 6.56 1.99 6.88
C SER A 5 5.99 0.81 6.10
N LEU A 6 5.11 0.01 6.71
CA LEU A 6 4.47 -1.12 6.06
C LEU A 6 3.51 -0.67 4.94
N SER A 7 2.68 0.35 5.19
CA SER A 7 1.76 0.89 4.18
C SER A 7 2.50 1.46 2.97
N ARG A 8 3.61 2.16 3.20
CA ARG A 8 4.47 2.67 2.13
C ARG A 8 5.10 1.55 1.29
N ASN A 9 5.65 0.52 1.93
CA ASN A 9 6.23 -0.63 1.22
C ASN A 9 5.18 -1.38 0.39
N LEU A 10 3.97 -1.55 0.91
CA LEU A 10 2.86 -2.18 0.18
C LEU A 10 2.43 -1.35 -1.04
N TYR A 11 2.42 -0.02 -0.91
CA TYR A 11 2.14 0.88 -2.02
C TYR A 11 3.21 0.79 -3.12
N GLU A 12 4.48 0.89 -2.74
CA GLU A 12 5.60 0.82 -3.70
C GLU A 12 5.62 -0.54 -4.42
N PHE A 13 5.39 -1.63 -3.69
CA PHE A 13 5.29 -2.97 -4.28
C PHE A 13 4.10 -3.12 -5.25
N ALA A 14 2.93 -2.57 -4.91
CA ALA A 14 1.76 -2.61 -5.80
C ALA A 14 2.04 -1.90 -7.14
N VAL A 15 2.75 -0.77 -7.10
CA VAL A 15 3.12 -0.01 -8.31
C VAL A 15 4.09 -0.81 -9.19
N GLU A 16 5.10 -1.44 -8.59
CA GLU A 16 6.04 -2.28 -9.33
C GLU A 16 5.36 -3.51 -9.94
N LEU A 17 4.46 -4.14 -9.18
CA LEU A 17 3.71 -5.30 -9.64
C LEU A 17 2.84 -4.98 -10.87
N ARG A 18 2.19 -3.81 -10.87
CA ARG A 18 1.40 -3.33 -12.01
C ARG A 18 2.29 -3.03 -13.21
N ARG A 19 3.48 -2.44 -13.01
CA ARG A 19 4.44 -2.21 -14.11
C ARG A 19 4.93 -3.51 -14.72
N LEU A 20 5.20 -4.51 -13.89
CA LEU A 20 5.61 -5.85 -14.33
C LEU A 20 4.49 -6.56 -15.10
N ALA A 21 3.24 -6.38 -14.70
CA ALA A 21 2.08 -6.92 -15.41
C ALA A 21 2.04 -6.43 -16.87
N TYR A 22 2.21 -5.12 -17.09
CA TYR A 22 2.19 -4.52 -18.42
C TYR A 22 3.40 -4.84 -19.30
N THR A 23 4.47 -5.41 -18.74
CA THR A 23 5.66 -5.82 -19.51
C THR A 23 5.68 -7.31 -19.84
N MET A 24 4.75 -8.12 -19.30
CA MET A 24 4.68 -9.55 -19.60
C MET A 24 3.84 -9.83 -20.85
N PRO A 25 4.41 -10.50 -21.87
CA PRO A 25 3.65 -10.89 -23.05
C PRO A 25 2.76 -12.09 -22.71
N GLY A 26 1.47 -11.81 -22.53
CA GLY A 26 0.41 -12.80 -22.51
C GLY A 26 -0.37 -12.86 -21.20
N GLY A 27 -1.61 -12.33 -21.22
CA GLY A 27 -2.80 -12.76 -20.48
C GLY A 27 -2.76 -12.84 -18.94
N HIS A 28 -1.59 -12.73 -18.32
CA HIS A 28 -1.36 -12.80 -16.87
C HIS A 28 -1.30 -11.40 -16.23
N GLU A 29 -1.70 -10.39 -17.00
CA GLU A 29 -1.79 -9.00 -16.59
C GLU A 29 -2.88 -8.82 -15.53
N ASP A 30 -4.03 -9.47 -15.71
CA ASP A 30 -5.19 -9.40 -14.83
C ASP A 30 -4.90 -9.84 -13.38
N PRO A 31 -4.28 -11.02 -13.12
CA PRO A 31 -3.94 -11.44 -11.75
C PRO A 31 -3.01 -10.47 -11.02
N LEU A 32 -2.03 -9.89 -11.73
CA LEU A 32 -1.04 -8.99 -11.15
C LEU A 32 -1.62 -7.59 -10.91
N ILE A 33 -2.46 -7.10 -11.83
CA ILE A 33 -3.21 -5.86 -11.64
C ILE A 33 -4.17 -6.02 -10.47
N HIS A 34 -4.93 -7.12 -10.40
CA HIS A 34 -5.88 -7.36 -9.31
C HIS A 34 -5.18 -7.48 -7.95
N LEU A 35 -4.02 -8.15 -7.91
CA LEU A 35 -3.20 -8.23 -6.70
C LEU A 35 -2.65 -6.84 -6.29
N SER A 36 -2.22 -6.02 -7.25
CA SER A 36 -1.75 -4.65 -6.97
C SER A 36 -2.85 -3.77 -6.36
N GLU A 37 -4.09 -3.90 -6.83
CA GLU A 37 -5.22 -3.13 -6.32
C GLU A 37 -5.59 -3.54 -4.90
N ARG A 38 -5.56 -4.84 -4.59
CA ARG A 38 -5.77 -5.33 -3.23
C ARG A 38 -4.72 -4.79 -2.25
N MET A 39 -3.45 -4.77 -2.65
CA MET A 39 -2.37 -4.25 -1.80
C MET A 39 -2.51 -2.74 -1.58
N LEU A 40 -2.96 -1.99 -2.59
CA LEU A 40 -3.25 -0.57 -2.48
C LEU A 40 -4.41 -0.28 -1.51
N CYS A 41 -5.48 -1.07 -1.57
CA CYS A 41 -6.59 -0.96 -0.62
C CYS A 41 -6.14 -1.22 0.82
N CYS A 42 -5.40 -2.31 1.06
CA CYS A 42 -4.87 -2.62 2.39
C CYS A 42 -3.91 -1.53 2.92
N ALA A 43 -3.11 -0.90 2.06
CA ALA A 43 -2.23 0.19 2.46
C ALA A 43 -3.01 1.45 2.87
N ARG A 44 -4.12 1.75 2.18
CA ARG A 44 -5.00 2.88 2.49
C ARG A 44 -5.79 2.66 3.78
N GLU A 45 -6.31 1.45 3.98
CA GLU A 45 -7.01 1.08 5.21
C GLU A 45 -6.09 1.17 6.42
N GLN A 46 -4.87 0.64 6.34
CA GLN A 46 -3.87 0.77 7.41
C GLN A 46 -3.42 2.21 7.67
N ALA A 47 -3.43 3.06 6.65
CA ALA A 47 -3.17 4.49 6.82
C ALA A 47 -4.35 5.24 7.47
N ALA A 48 -5.58 4.81 7.21
CA ALA A 48 -6.80 5.36 7.82
C ALA A 48 -7.03 4.86 9.26
N GLU A 49 -6.61 3.63 9.57
CA GLU A 49 -6.64 3.03 10.91
C GLU A 49 -5.49 3.52 11.83
N GLN A 50 -4.65 4.45 11.36
CA GLN A 50 -3.76 5.21 12.22
C GLN A 50 -4.47 6.50 12.64
N PRO A 51 -5.27 6.52 13.73
CA PRO A 51 -5.63 7.77 14.35
C PRO A 51 -4.33 8.42 14.79
N GLN A 52 -4.00 9.58 14.24
CA GLN A 52 -3.00 10.45 14.83
C GLN A 52 -3.43 10.66 16.28
N ALA A 53 -2.73 10.03 17.21
CA ALA A 53 -2.89 10.34 18.62
C ALA A 53 -2.65 11.85 18.75
N PRO A 54 -3.61 12.63 19.32
CA PRO A 54 -3.44 14.06 19.43
C PRO A 54 -2.19 14.31 20.27
N ARG A 55 -1.23 14.98 19.65
CA ARG A 55 0.09 15.28 20.18
C ARG A 55 0.01 16.47 21.16
N ASP A 56 -1.03 16.50 21.99
CA ASP A 56 -1.42 17.62 22.85
C ASP A 56 -1.23 17.35 24.35
N TRP A 57 -0.62 16.23 24.76
CA TRP A 57 -0.37 15.91 26.18
C TRP A 57 1.01 16.32 26.70
N LEU A 58 1.70 17.23 26.01
CA LEU A 58 2.93 17.86 26.49
C LEU A 58 2.77 19.38 26.54
N ALA A 59 1.94 19.84 27.47
CA ALA A 59 1.95 21.21 27.95
C ALA A 59 1.99 21.18 29.49
N GLU A 60 3.20 21.44 29.96
CA GLU A 60 3.64 22.06 31.24
C GLU A 60 3.15 21.51 32.58
#